data_AF-A0A8K0CWL8-F1
#
_entry.id   AF-A0A8K0CWL8-F1
#
_cell.length_a   1.000
_cell.length_b   1.000
_cell.length_c   1.000
_cell.angle_alpha   90.00
_cell.angle_beta   90.00
_cell.angle_gamma   90.00
#
_symmetry.space_group_name_H-M   'P 1'
#
loop_
_entity.id
_entity.type
_entity.pdbx_description
1 polymer ?
#
loop_
_entity_poly.entity_id
_entity_poly.type
_entity_poly.pdbx_seq_one_letter_code
_entity_poly.pdbx_strand_id
1 'polypeptide(L)' 'KNELRLRWAVSKAITHRKDQKIPLKEKIELLKGDIDNSLSHVFIEHKECKAIGYFCEKPYNPSGTLLSDLKMT' A
#
# COMPACT_ATOMS: atom_id res chain seq x y z
N LYS A 1 -0.31 5.01 -16.25
CA LYS A 1 -0.02 3.68 -15.64
C LYS A 1 0.30 3.78 -14.14
N ASN A 2 1.17 4.69 -13.69
CA ASN A 2 1.51 4.80 -12.25
C ASN A 2 0.45 5.54 -11.40
N GLU A 3 -0.32 6.46 -11.99
CA GLU A 3 -1.40 7.15 -11.26
C GLU A 3 -2.47 6.17 -10.73
N LEU A 4 -2.88 5.19 -11.56
CA LEU A 4 -3.83 4.15 -11.14
C LEU A 4 -3.25 3.29 -10.01
N ARG A 5 -1.94 3.00 -10.05
CA ARG A 5 -1.24 2.25 -8.99
C ARG A 5 -1.20 3.04 -7.68
N LEU A 6 -0.96 4.36 -7.75
CA LEU A 6 -0.99 5.22 -6.58
C LEU A 6 -2.40 5.33 -5.98
N ARG A 7 -3.42 5.52 -6.83
CA ARG A 7 -4.82 5.52 -6.39
C ARG A 7 -5.19 4.20 -5.69
N TRP A 8 -4.74 3.07 -6.25
CA TRP A 8 -4.94 1.76 -5.65
C TRP A 8 -4.23 1.61 -4.30
N ALA A 9 -2.95 2.00 -4.21
CA ALA A 9 -2.15 1.94 -2.99
C ALA A 9 -2.81 2.74 -1.84
N VAL A 10 -3.27 3.96 -2.13
CA VAL A 10 -4.00 4.80 -1.17
C VAL A 10 -5.33 4.16 -0.76
N SER A 11 -6.10 3.64 -1.73
CA SER A 11 -7.39 2.98 -1.45
C SER A 11 -7.22 1.74 -0.57
N LYS A 12 -6.17 0.95 -0.82
CA LYS A 12 -5.82 -0.21 -0.01
C LYS A 12 -5.43 0.18 1.42
N ALA A 13 -4.63 1.24 1.58
CA ALA A 13 -4.27 1.75 2.90
C ALA A 13 -5.49 2.20 3.71
N ILE A 14 -6.38 2.97 3.08
CA ILE A 14 -7.64 3.42 3.71
C ILE A 14 -8.50 2.22 4.11
N THR A 15 -8.67 1.25 3.21
CA THR A 15 -9.47 0.04 3.49
C THR A 15 -8.90 -0.74 4.66
N HIS A 16 -7.57 -0.97 4.68
CA HIS A 16 -6.90 -1.66 5.76
C HIS A 16 -7.13 -0.96 7.12
N ARG A 17 -6.94 0.36 7.19
CA ARG A 17 -7.10 1.13 8.44
C ARG A 17 -8.55 1.25 8.89
N LYS A 18 -9.49 1.32 7.96
CA LYS A 18 -10.93 1.38 8.25
C LYS A 18 -11.36 0.17 9.09
N ASP A 19 -10.90 -1.01 8.74
CA ASP A 19 -11.35 -2.28 9.33
C ASP A 19 -10.65 -2.62 10.65
N GLN A 20 -9.57 -1.91 11.02
CA GLN A 20 -8.89 -2.11 12.30
C GLN A 20 -9.75 -1.66 13.49
N LYS A 21 -9.72 -2.41 14.60
CA LYS A 21 -10.43 -2.07 15.85
C LYS A 21 -9.55 -1.22 16.78
N ILE A 22 -9.06 -0.10 16.29
CA ILE A 22 -8.26 0.89 17.04
C ILE A 22 -8.95 2.26 17.05
N PRO A 23 -8.61 3.17 17.98
CA PRO A 23 -9.17 4.52 18.03
C PRO A 23 -8.97 5.29 16.72
N LEU A 24 -9.95 6.12 16.35
CA LEU A 24 -9.91 6.89 15.10
C LEU A 24 -8.65 7.76 14.98
N LYS A 25 -8.22 8.39 16.08
CA LYS A 25 -7.01 9.21 16.11
C LYS A 25 -5.78 8.38 15.72
N GLU A 26 -5.67 7.17 16.24
CA GLU A 26 -4.57 6.26 15.93
C GLU A 26 -4.62 5.77 14.48
N LYS A 27 -5.82 5.48 13.95
CA LYS A 27 -6.01 5.16 12.52
C LYS A 27 -5.47 6.27 11.62
N ILE A 28 -5.76 7.53 11.94
CA ILE A 28 -5.35 8.68 11.15
C ILE A 28 -3.84 8.83 11.16
N GLU A 29 -3.19 8.73 12.32
CA GLU A 29 -1.73 8.84 12.41
C GLU A 29 -1.04 7.73 11.63
N LEU A 30 -1.54 6.49 11.73
CA LEU A 30 -0.98 5.38 10.98
C LEU A 30 -1.26 5.48 9.47
N LEU A 31 -2.43 5.98 9.07
CA LEU A 31 -2.77 6.20 7.67
C LEU A 31 -1.87 7.25 7.00
N LYS A 32 -1.45 8.30 7.72
CA LYS A 32 -0.48 9.28 7.20
C LYS A 32 0.82 8.58 6.77
N GLY A 33 1.36 7.73 7.64
CA GLY A 33 2.56 6.95 7.33
C GLY A 33 2.37 6.00 6.14
N ASP A 34 1.19 5.41 6.01
CA ASP A 34 0.87 4.56 4.85
C ASP A 34 0.80 5.33 3.53
N ILE A 35 0.25 6.56 3.55
CA ILE A 35 0.18 7.42 2.37
C ILE A 35 1.59 7.83 1.94
N ASP A 36 2.45 8.19 2.88
CA ASP A 36 3.86 8.49 2.58
C ASP A 36 4.57 7.28 1.98
N ASN A 37 4.34 6.08 2.53
CA ASN A 37 4.89 4.85 1.97
C ASN A 37 4.27 4.45 0.63
N SER A 38 3.06 4.92 0.28
CA SER A 38 2.42 4.60 -0.99
C SER A 38 3.26 5.06 -2.19
N LEU A 39 4.00 6.16 -2.04
CA LEU A 39 4.95 6.60 -3.06
C LEU A 39 6.14 5.63 -3.18
N SER A 40 6.74 5.24 -2.06
CA SER A 40 7.84 4.26 -2.04
C SER A 40 7.40 2.90 -2.59
N HIS A 41 6.15 2.50 -2.36
CA HIS A 41 5.56 1.27 -2.86
C HIS A 41 5.37 1.28 -4.39
N VAL A 42 4.97 2.42 -4.97
CA VAL A 42 4.65 2.48 -6.41
C VAL A 42 5.89 2.76 -7.27
N PHE A 43 6.81 3.59 -6.77
CA PHE A 43 7.85 4.19 -7.60
C PHE A 43 9.29 3.79 -7.25
N ILE A 44 9.57 3.30 -6.04
CA ILE A 44 10.96 3.17 -5.54
C ILE A 44 11.27 1.72 -5.13
N GLU A 45 11.43 1.47 -3.83
CA GLU A 45 12.11 0.29 -3.29
C GLU A 45 11.28 -0.45 -2.24
N HIS A 46 10.00 -0.12 -2.07
CA HIS A 46 9.14 -0.75 -1.06
C HIS A 46 9.72 -0.63 0.37
N LYS A 47 10.37 0.50 0.69
CA LYS A 47 11.20 0.72 1.88
C LYS A 47 10.55 0.26 3.19
N GLU A 48 9.32 0.72 3.44
CA GLU A 48 8.59 0.38 4.67
C GLU A 48 7.52 -0.71 4.43
N CYS A 49 7.38 -1.22 3.21
CA CYS A 49 6.34 -2.22 2.90
C CYS A 49 6.51 -3.50 3.71
N LYS A 50 7.75 -3.91 4.03
CA LYS A 50 8.01 -5.09 4.87
C LYS A 50 7.57 -4.88 6.32
N ALA A 51 7.80 -3.68 6.87
CA ALA A 51 7.40 -3.33 8.23
C ALA A 51 5.87 -3.15 8.33
N ILE A 52 5.27 -2.49 7.34
CA ILE A 52 3.82 -2.28 7.26
C ILE A 52 3.08 -3.59 6.96
N GLY A 53 3.72 -4.52 6.26
CA GLY A 53 3.32 -5.93 6.16
C GLY A 53 2.12 -6.23 5.25
N TYR A 54 1.27 -5.24 4.93
CA TYR A 54 0.05 -5.46 4.11
C TYR A 54 0.10 -4.85 2.71
N PHE A 55 1.03 -3.91 2.43
CA PHE A 55 1.15 -3.29 1.10
C PHE A 55 1.52 -4.31 0.03
N CYS A 56 2.48 -5.18 0.33
CA CYS A 56 2.92 -6.25 -0.56
C CYS A 56 2.30 -7.58 -0.12
N GLU A 57 1.27 -8.04 -0.83
CA GLU A 57 0.64 -9.35 -0.55
C GLU A 57 1.52 -10.55 -0.94
N LYS A 58 2.56 -10.32 -1.74
CA LYS A 58 3.58 -11.32 -2.12
C LYS A 58 4.98 -10.67 -2.08
N PRO A 59 6.05 -11.45 -1.82
CA PRO A 59 7.41 -10.93 -1.86
C PRO A 59 7.70 -10.30 -3.23
N TYR A 60 8.31 -9.11 -3.20
CA TYR A 60 8.70 -8.34 -4.36
C TYR A 60 9.49 -9.22 -5.36
N ASN A 61 8.99 -9.35 -6.58
CA ASN A 61 9.68 -10.06 -7.66
C ASN A 61 10.23 -9.01 -8.64
N PRO A 62 11.56 -8.81 -8.71
CA PRO A 62 12.18 -7.85 -9.62
C PRO A 62 11.98 -8.19 -11.10
N SER A 63 11.60 -9.44 -11.41
CA SER A 63 11.28 -9.92 -12.77
C SER A 63 9.76 -10.03 -13.03
N GLY A 64 8.92 -9.67 -12.06
CA GLY A 64 7.47 -9.79 -12.15
C GLY A 64 6.87 -8.61 -12.91
N THR A 65 6.42 -8.84 -14.14
CA THR A 65 5.62 -7.85 -14.86
C THR A 65 4.41 -7.46 -14.00
N LEU A 66 4.24 -6.16 -13.79
CA LEU A 66 3.24 -5.40 -12.99
C LEU A 66 1.75 -5.78 -13.14
N LEU A 67 1.43 -6.87 -13.83
CA LEU A 67 0.09 -7.28 -14.23
C LEU A 67 -0.70 -7.99 -13.10
N SER A 68 -0.05 -8.45 -12.03
CA SER A 68 -0.75 -9.08 -10.90
C SER A 68 -1.62 -8.10 -10.11
N ASP A 69 -1.23 -6.83 -10.05
CA ASP A 69 -1.95 -5.81 -9.26
C ASP A 69 -3.21 -5.30 -9.97
N LEU A 70 -3.31 -5.51 -11.30
CA LEU A 70 -4.47 -5.09 -12.11
C LEU A 70 -5.54 -6.19 -12.24
N LYS A 71 -5.19 -7.46 -12.00
CA LYS A 71 -6.10 -8.59 -12.23
C LYS A 71 -7.09 -8.87 -11.09
N MET A 72 -7.18 -7.98 -10.09
CA MET A 72 -8.18 -8.06 -9.02
C MET A 72 -9.34 -7.06 -9.18
N THR A 73 -9.51 -6.49 -10.37
CA THR A 73 -10.79 -5.88 -10.80
C THR A 73 -11.72 -6.94 -11.36
#